data_AF-A0A0R3MUY0-F1
#
_entry.id   AF-A0A0R3MUY0-F1
#
_cell.length_a   1.000
_cell.length_b   1.000
_cell.length_c   1.000
_cell.angle_alpha   90.00
_cell.angle_beta   90.00
_cell.angle_gamma   90.00
#
_symmetry.space_group_name_H-M   'P 1'
#
loop_
_entity.id
_entity.type
_entity.pdbx_description
1 polymer ?
#
loop_
_entity_poly.entity_id
_entity_poly.type
_entity_poly.pdbx_seq_one_letter_code
_entity_poly.pdbx_strand_id
1 'polypeptide(L)'
;MGAIWNFVRDYFDVVGAAAAFLASIQHSQGQTRSRVQLVIAWAIIAVAPLAFASMFLAPQTITRRQMSVTLVIYAAALYALICDGLRFGWAARLTKMRGEKWIKELDYVYLSLGALGILGSINRLDLAASGHYTRLDFLGPIILATALVVRLVKTRADIGGWNKL
;
A
#
# COMPACT_ATOMS: atom_id res chain seq x y z
N MET A 1 1.92 -32.85 -10.44
CA MET A 1 2.05 -31.58 -11.21
C MET A 1 1.56 -30.33 -10.46
N GLY A 2 0.59 -30.42 -9.54
CA GLY A 2 0.12 -29.24 -8.79
C GLY A 2 1.14 -28.58 -7.83
N ALA A 3 2.06 -29.35 -7.24
CA ALA A 3 3.02 -28.82 -6.27
C ALA A 3 4.06 -27.86 -6.88
N ILE A 4 4.55 -28.15 -8.09
CA ILE A 4 5.51 -27.29 -8.81
C ILE A 4 4.80 -26.01 -9.27
N TRP A 5 3.55 -26.10 -9.73
CA TRP A 5 2.77 -24.94 -10.14
C TRP A 5 2.45 -24.00 -8.97
N ASN A 6 2.11 -24.56 -7.81
CA ASN A 6 1.91 -23.79 -6.59
C ASN A 6 3.22 -23.15 -6.09
N PHE A 7 4.35 -23.86 -6.18
CA PHE A 7 5.66 -23.31 -5.82
C PHE A 7 6.07 -22.15 -6.73
N VAL A 8 5.88 -22.29 -8.05
CA VAL A 8 6.17 -21.22 -9.02
C VAL A 8 5.28 -20.01 -8.77
N ARG A 9 3.98 -20.20 -8.55
CA ARG A 9 3.04 -19.12 -8.21
C ARG A 9 3.45 -18.40 -6.93
N ASP A 10 3.76 -19.15 -5.87
CA ASP A 10 4.16 -18.62 -4.57
C ASP A 10 5.48 -17.82 -4.64
N TYR A 11 6.45 -18.30 -5.43
CA TYR A 11 7.70 -17.56 -5.65
C TYR A 11 7.46 -16.29 -6.46
N PHE A 12 6.61 -16.36 -7.49
CA PHE A 12 6.26 -15.21 -8.32
C PHE A 12 5.54 -14.12 -7.52
N ASP A 13 4.66 -14.50 -6.60
CA ASP A 13 3.90 -13.58 -5.76
C ASP A 13 4.80 -12.83 -4.76
N VAL A 14 5.73 -13.54 -4.11
CA VAL A 14 6.68 -12.92 -3.15
C VAL A 14 7.72 -12.07 -3.87
N VAL A 15 8.30 -12.57 -4.96
CA VAL A 15 9.27 -11.82 -5.77
C VAL A 15 8.59 -10.62 -6.42
N GLY A 16 7.36 -10.78 -6.91
CA GLY A 16 6.54 -9.71 -7.46
C GLY A 16 6.21 -8.63 -6.43
N ALA A 17 5.86 -9.00 -5.19
CA ALA A 17 5.63 -8.06 -4.11
C ALA A 17 6.90 -7.30 -3.71
N ALA A 18 8.03 -8.01 -3.60
CA ALA A 18 9.32 -7.38 -3.29
C ALA A 18 9.76 -6.44 -4.42
N ALA A 19 9.61 -6.86 -5.68
CA ALA A 19 9.91 -6.04 -6.84
C ALA A 19 8.99 -4.82 -6.93
N ALA A 20 7.69 -4.97 -6.69
CA ALA A 20 6.74 -3.86 -6.67
C ALA A 20 7.07 -2.85 -5.55
N PHE A 21 7.43 -3.34 -4.37
CA PHE A 21 7.85 -2.49 -3.26
C PHE A 21 9.16 -1.73 -3.56
N LEU A 22 10.18 -2.44 -4.07
CA LEU A 22 11.45 -1.83 -4.45
C LEU A 22 11.28 -0.84 -5.61
N ALA A 23 10.48 -1.18 -6.62
CA ALA A 23 10.16 -0.29 -7.72
C ALA A 23 9.42 0.97 -7.24
N SER A 24 8.50 0.81 -6.28
CA SER A 24 7.77 1.93 -5.66
C SER A 24 8.70 2.86 -4.87
N ILE A 25 9.66 2.29 -4.12
CA ILE A 25 10.70 3.08 -3.42
C ILE A 25 11.60 3.81 -4.42
N GLN A 26 12.09 3.11 -5.44
CA GLN A 26 13.00 3.67 -6.44
C GLN A 26 12.34 4.78 -7.26
N HIS A 27 11.06 4.62 -7.62
CA HIS A 27 10.21 5.64 -8.24
C HIS A 27 10.05 6.88 -7.36
N SER A 28 9.97 6.68 -6.04
CA SER A 28 9.94 7.78 -5.07
C SER A 28 11.27 8.55 -5.02
N GLN A 29 12.43 7.95 -5.30
CA GLN A 29 13.73 8.62 -5.15
C GLN A 29 14.19 9.44 -6.37
N GLY A 30 13.79 9.09 -7.59
CA GLY A 30 14.26 9.77 -8.82
C GLY A 30 13.73 11.21 -9.01
N GLN A 31 14.63 12.16 -9.25
CA GLN A 31 14.31 13.58 -9.57
C GLN A 31 14.02 13.80 -11.07
N THR A 32 14.45 12.88 -11.94
CA THR A 32 14.21 12.91 -13.39
C THR A 32 13.39 11.70 -13.82
N ARG A 33 12.15 11.95 -14.30
CA ARG A 33 11.23 10.93 -14.79
C ARG A 33 11.71 10.37 -16.12
N SER A 34 12.32 9.19 -16.12
CA SER A 34 12.43 8.42 -17.36
C SER A 34 11.04 7.89 -17.73
N ARG A 35 10.70 7.84 -19.02
CA ARG A 35 9.40 7.30 -19.50
C ARG A 35 9.14 5.88 -18.97
N VAL A 36 10.21 5.12 -18.73
CA VAL A 36 10.19 3.76 -18.17
C VAL A 36 9.66 3.74 -16.73
N GLN A 37 10.06 4.69 -15.88
CA GLN A 37 9.57 4.77 -14.49
C GLN A 37 8.06 5.07 -14.44
N LEU A 38 7.56 5.93 -15.33
CA LEU A 38 6.13 6.19 -15.45
C LEU A 38 5.36 4.93 -15.88
N VAL A 39 5.87 4.19 -16.88
CA VAL A 39 5.23 2.95 -17.34
C VAL A 39 5.18 1.90 -16.22
N ILE A 40 6.26 1.75 -15.44
CA ILE A 40 6.30 0.82 -14.30
C ILE A 40 5.30 1.25 -13.21
N ALA A 41 5.24 2.53 -12.86
CA ALA A 41 4.29 3.04 -11.89
C ALA A 41 2.83 2.81 -12.32
N TRP A 42 2.50 3.11 -13.59
CA TRP A 42 1.17 2.84 -14.14
C TRP A 42 0.84 1.36 -14.22
N ALA A 43 1.81 0.50 -14.54
CA ALA A 43 1.64 -0.95 -14.51
C ALA A 43 1.34 -1.46 -13.10
N ILE A 44 2.05 -0.97 -12.07
CA ILE A 44 1.77 -1.31 -10.67
C ILE A 44 0.38 -0.82 -10.25
N ILE A 45 0.02 0.41 -10.60
CA ILE A 45 -1.29 1.00 -10.31
C ILE A 45 -2.42 0.26 -11.01
N ALA A 46 -2.22 -0.30 -12.20
CA ALA A 46 -3.24 -1.07 -12.91
C ALA A 46 -3.35 -2.52 -12.40
N VAL A 47 -2.21 -3.17 -12.14
CA VAL A 47 -2.17 -4.59 -11.75
C VAL A 47 -2.57 -4.78 -10.29
N ALA A 48 -2.18 -3.88 -9.37
CA ALA A 48 -2.46 -4.06 -7.94
C ALA A 48 -3.97 -4.04 -7.59
N PRO A 49 -4.81 -3.12 -8.11
CA PRO A 49 -6.25 -3.14 -7.87
C PRO A 49 -6.93 -4.35 -8.50
N LEU A 50 -6.47 -4.81 -9.67
CA LEU A 50 -6.98 -6.02 -10.31
C LEU A 50 -6.65 -7.26 -9.49
N ALA A 51 -5.41 -7.39 -9.00
CA ALA A 51 -4.99 -8.46 -8.11
C ALA A 51 -5.81 -8.44 -6.80
N PHE A 52 -5.98 -7.26 -6.21
CA PHE A 52 -6.78 -7.07 -5.01
C PHE A 52 -8.26 -7.42 -5.23
N ALA A 53 -8.88 -6.92 -6.31
CA ALA A 53 -10.28 -7.21 -6.66
C ALA A 53 -10.49 -8.71 -6.92
N SER A 54 -9.53 -9.37 -7.58
CA SER A 54 -9.58 -10.82 -7.85
C SER A 54 -9.64 -11.64 -6.55
N MET A 55 -8.95 -11.19 -5.50
CA MET A 55 -9.00 -11.84 -4.18
C MET A 55 -10.34 -11.62 -3.45
N PHE A 56 -10.99 -10.47 -3.64
CA PHE A 56 -12.31 -10.23 -3.05
C PHE A 56 -13.44 -11.01 -3.75
N LEU A 57 -13.28 -11.28 -5.05
CA LEU A 57 -14.28 -11.99 -5.85
C LEU A 57 -14.16 -13.51 -5.75
N ALA A 58 -12.94 -14.06 -5.56
CA ALA A 58 -12.75 -15.50 -5.43
C ALA A 58 -13.27 -16.05 -4.08
N PRO A 59 -14.03 -17.15 -4.06
CA PRO A 59 -14.53 -17.79 -2.84
C PRO A 59 -13.50 -18.70 -2.14
N GLN A 60 -12.20 -18.52 -2.39
CA GLN A 60 -11.17 -19.38 -1.81
C GLN A 60 -10.78 -18.94 -0.39
N THR A 61 -10.51 -19.91 0.48
CA THR A 61 -9.90 -19.69 1.80
C THR A 61 -8.51 -19.08 1.61
N ILE A 62 -8.35 -17.80 1.99
CA ILE A 62 -7.08 -17.09 1.82
C ILE A 62 -6.09 -17.55 2.89
N THR A 63 -4.90 -17.98 2.48
CA THR A 63 -3.84 -18.36 3.43
C THR A 63 -3.17 -17.12 4.04
N ARG A 64 -2.62 -17.25 5.26
CA ARG A 64 -1.86 -16.17 5.93
C ARG A 64 -0.77 -15.57 5.04
N ARG A 65 -0.09 -16.40 4.27
CA ARG A 65 0.98 -15.98 3.35
C ARG A 65 0.45 -15.09 2.23
N GLN A 66 -0.62 -15.54 1.55
CA GLN A 66 -1.28 -14.77 0.50
C GLN A 66 -1.80 -13.43 1.03
N MET A 67 -2.35 -13.41 2.25
CA MET A 67 -2.78 -12.19 2.93
C MET A 67 -1.62 -11.19 3.09
N SER A 68 -0.49 -11.63 3.66
CA SER A 68 0.67 -10.75 3.86
C SER A 68 1.23 -10.22 2.54
N VAL A 69 1.35 -11.07 1.51
CA VAL A 69 1.85 -10.67 0.20
C VAL A 69 0.94 -9.61 -0.44
N THR A 70 -0.38 -9.84 -0.40
CA THR A 70 -1.35 -8.88 -0.94
C THR A 70 -1.34 -7.56 -0.19
N LEU A 71 -1.18 -7.58 1.13
CA LEU A 71 -1.05 -6.35 1.92
C LEU A 71 0.20 -5.54 1.53
N VAL A 72 1.32 -6.21 1.25
CA VAL A 72 2.55 -5.54 0.79
C VAL A 72 2.34 -4.94 -0.60
N ILE A 73 1.75 -5.69 -1.54
CA ILE A 73 1.45 -5.19 -2.89
C ILE A 73 0.50 -4.00 -2.81
N TYR A 74 -0.56 -4.12 -2.02
CA TYR A 74 -1.53 -3.04 -1.77
C TYR A 74 -0.84 -1.79 -1.21
N ALA A 75 -0.01 -1.95 -0.17
CA ALA A 75 0.72 -0.84 0.44
C ALA A 75 1.69 -0.16 -0.55
N ALA A 76 2.44 -0.95 -1.33
CA ALA A 76 3.37 -0.45 -2.33
C ALA A 76 2.65 0.35 -3.44
N ALA A 77 1.52 -0.17 -3.92
CA ALA A 77 0.70 0.48 -4.94
C ALA A 77 0.05 1.76 -4.40
N LEU A 78 -0.50 1.72 -3.19
CA LEU A 78 -1.10 2.89 -2.54
C LEU A 78 -0.05 3.99 -2.32
N TYR A 79 1.15 3.63 -1.87
CA TYR A 79 2.26 4.57 -1.70
C TYR A 79 2.63 5.24 -3.03
N ALA A 80 2.81 4.44 -4.09
CA ALA A 80 3.11 4.97 -5.42
C ALA A 80 2.02 5.94 -5.91
N LEU A 81 0.75 5.55 -5.77
CA LEU A 81 -0.40 6.34 -6.20
C LEU A 81 -0.48 7.68 -5.46
N ILE A 82 -0.33 7.68 -4.13
CA ILE A 82 -0.38 8.91 -3.33
C ILE A 82 0.82 9.80 -3.67
N CYS A 83 2.03 9.24 -3.77
CA CYS A 83 3.21 10.00 -4.14
C CYS A 83 3.09 10.64 -5.54
N ASP A 84 2.58 9.91 -6.52
CA ASP A 84 2.35 10.47 -7.86
C ASP A 84 1.26 11.53 -7.84
N GLY A 85 0.13 11.30 -7.16
CA GLY A 85 -0.93 12.29 -7.01
C GLY A 85 -0.44 13.60 -6.39
N LEU A 86 0.34 13.50 -5.31
CA LEU A 86 1.00 14.65 -4.66
C LEU A 86 1.95 15.39 -5.61
N ARG A 87 2.74 14.66 -6.41
CA ARG A 87 3.65 15.24 -7.41
C ARG A 87 2.93 15.88 -8.60
N PHE A 88 1.76 15.37 -9.00
CA PHE A 88 0.94 15.91 -10.09
C PHE A 88 0.16 17.18 -9.71
N GLY A 89 0.54 17.84 -8.62
CA GLY A 89 0.00 19.14 -8.20
C GLY A 89 -0.98 19.05 -7.04
N TRP A 90 -1.28 17.86 -6.49
CA TRP A 90 -2.05 17.80 -5.24
C TRP A 90 -1.26 18.41 -4.08
N ALA A 91 0.07 18.27 -4.05
CA ALA A 91 0.90 18.94 -3.05
C ALA A 91 0.75 20.47 -3.14
N ALA A 92 0.88 21.05 -4.34
CA ALA A 92 0.70 22.49 -4.56
C ALA A 92 -0.72 22.96 -4.20
N ARG A 93 -1.76 22.17 -4.53
CA ARG A 93 -3.14 22.47 -4.17
C ARG A 93 -3.35 22.44 -2.65
N LEU A 94 -2.79 21.44 -1.97
CA LEU A 94 -2.85 21.34 -0.51
C LEU A 94 -2.10 22.48 0.16
N THR A 95 -0.90 22.83 -0.32
CA THR A 95 -0.14 23.98 0.14
C THR A 95 -0.92 25.29 -0.05
N LYS A 96 -1.61 25.47 -1.18
CA LYS A 96 -2.47 26.65 -1.40
C LYS A 96 -3.66 26.71 -0.45
N MET A 97 -4.27 25.57 -0.13
CA MET A 97 -5.47 25.51 0.71
C MET A 97 -5.18 25.57 2.23
N ARG A 98 -4.10 24.93 2.67
CA ARG A 98 -3.81 24.68 4.10
C ARG A 98 -2.45 25.25 4.54
N GLY A 99 -1.68 25.81 3.61
CA GLY A 99 -0.30 26.24 3.86
C GLY A 99 0.64 25.07 4.13
N GLU A 100 1.81 25.34 4.69
CA GLU A 100 2.82 24.30 4.97
C GLU A 100 2.40 23.24 6.02
N LYS A 101 1.26 23.48 6.68
CA LYS A 101 0.77 22.68 7.82
C LYS A 101 0.17 21.34 7.41
N TRP A 102 -0.21 21.14 6.14
CA TRP A 102 -0.87 19.91 5.69
C TRP A 102 -0.02 18.65 5.91
N ILE A 103 1.31 18.76 5.87
CA ILE A 103 2.18 17.61 6.17
C ILE A 103 2.09 17.21 7.65
N LYS A 104 1.95 18.17 8.57
CA LYS A 104 1.70 17.86 9.99
C LYS A 104 0.33 17.23 10.19
N GLU A 105 -0.67 17.64 9.41
CA GLU A 105 -2.02 17.06 9.50
C GLU A 105 -2.04 15.55 9.13
N LEU A 106 -1.09 15.08 8.30
CA LEU A 106 -0.95 13.65 8.01
C LEU A 106 -0.61 12.81 9.25
N ASP A 107 -0.01 13.37 10.31
CA ASP A 107 0.20 12.63 11.56
C ASP A 107 -1.13 12.28 12.23
N TYR A 108 -2.12 13.18 12.18
CA TYR A 108 -3.45 12.88 12.73
C TYR A 108 -4.13 11.76 11.94
N VAL A 109 -4.00 11.78 10.60
CA VAL A 109 -4.53 10.71 9.75
C VAL A 109 -3.84 9.38 10.07
N TYR A 110 -2.52 9.38 10.19
CA TYR A 110 -1.74 8.20 10.60
C TYR A 110 -2.19 7.66 11.96
N LEU A 111 -2.30 8.51 12.98
CA LEU A 111 -2.71 8.09 14.33
C LEU A 111 -4.14 7.54 14.33
N SER A 112 -5.06 8.19 13.61
CA SER A 112 -6.46 7.76 13.53
C SER A 112 -6.58 6.40 12.84
N LEU A 113 -5.92 6.24 11.69
CA LEU A 113 -5.90 4.96 10.96
C LEU A 113 -5.18 3.88 11.76
N GLY A 114 -4.06 4.22 12.41
CA GLY A 114 -3.32 3.29 13.27
C GLY A 114 -4.18 2.78 14.42
N ALA A 115 -4.86 3.67 15.13
CA ALA A 115 -5.77 3.29 16.23
C ALA A 115 -6.93 2.41 15.73
N LEU A 116 -7.60 2.80 14.63
CA LEU A 116 -8.69 2.02 14.05
C LEU A 116 -8.23 0.65 13.55
N GLY A 117 -7.05 0.59 12.92
CA GLY A 117 -6.45 -0.64 12.43
C GLY A 117 -6.09 -1.61 13.56
N ILE A 118 -5.52 -1.09 14.66
CA ILE A 118 -5.22 -1.87 15.86
C ILE A 118 -6.52 -2.40 16.48
N LEU A 119 -7.52 -1.53 16.72
CA LEU A 119 -8.80 -1.93 17.30
C LEU A 119 -9.51 -2.99 16.45
N GLY A 120 -9.53 -2.80 15.13
CA GLY A 120 -10.11 -3.76 14.19
C GLY A 120 -9.37 -5.11 14.16
N SER A 121 -8.06 -5.11 14.43
CA SER A 121 -7.24 -6.32 14.44
C SER A 121 -7.31 -7.07 15.78
N ILE A 122 -7.33 -6.35 16.91
CA ILE A 122 -7.37 -6.96 18.25
C ILE A 122 -8.66 -7.76 18.44
N ASN A 123 -9.80 -7.21 18.01
CA ASN A 123 -11.10 -7.87 18.14
C ASN A 123 -11.21 -9.18 17.32
N ARG A 124 -10.22 -9.52 16.49
CA ARG A 124 -10.23 -10.70 15.61
C ARG A 124 -9.06 -11.66 15.83
N LEU A 125 -8.24 -11.42 16.87
CA LEU A 125 -7.11 -12.30 17.22
C LEU A 125 -7.57 -13.73 17.54
N ASP A 126 -8.73 -13.91 18.19
CA ASP A 126 -9.29 -15.23 18.49
C ASP A 126 -9.76 -15.99 17.23
N LEU A 127 -10.23 -15.27 16.21
CA LEU A 127 -10.66 -15.86 14.92
C LEU A 127 -9.47 -16.23 14.03
N ALA A 128 -8.35 -15.51 14.13
CA ALA A 128 -7.14 -15.83 13.39
C ALA A 128 -6.49 -17.16 13.83
N ALA A 129 -6.76 -17.62 15.06
CA ALA A 129 -6.24 -18.88 15.59
C ALA A 129 -6.92 -20.12 15.00
N SER A 130 -8.17 -20.01 14.52
CA SER A 130 -8.97 -21.13 13.99
C SER A 130 -8.72 -21.44 12.51
N GLY A 131 -7.85 -20.67 11.83
CA GLY A 131 -7.40 -20.96 10.46
C GLY A 131 -8.40 -20.59 9.35
N HIS A 132 -9.61 -20.15 9.68
CA HIS A 132 -10.63 -19.72 8.73
C HIS A 132 -10.73 -18.20 8.69
N TYR A 133 -10.03 -17.58 7.74
CA TYR A 133 -10.10 -16.14 7.52
C TYR A 133 -11.39 -15.76 6.81
N THR A 134 -12.20 -14.93 7.46
CA THR A 134 -13.35 -14.27 6.86
C THR A 134 -12.89 -13.00 6.16
N ARG A 135 -13.58 -12.57 5.09
CA ARG A 135 -13.26 -11.32 4.34
C ARG A 135 -13.16 -10.08 5.23
N LEU A 136 -13.89 -10.04 6.34
CA LEU A 136 -13.85 -8.95 7.31
C LEU A 136 -12.55 -8.91 8.13
N ASP A 137 -11.82 -10.01 8.21
CA ASP A 137 -10.53 -10.09 8.92
C ASP A 137 -9.42 -9.35 8.16
N PHE A 138 -9.66 -9.01 6.89
CA PHE A 138 -8.76 -8.19 6.09
C PHE A 138 -8.85 -6.70 6.42
N LEU A 139 -9.97 -6.22 6.97
CA LEU A 139 -10.18 -4.78 7.16
C LEU A 139 -9.17 -4.17 8.12
N GLY A 140 -8.90 -4.81 9.26
CA GLY A 140 -7.93 -4.31 10.24
C GLY A 140 -6.52 -4.18 9.64
N PRO A 141 -5.96 -5.25 9.05
CA PRO A 141 -4.65 -5.22 8.40
C PRO A 141 -4.56 -4.27 7.20
N ILE A 142 -5.63 -4.12 6.41
CA ILE A 142 -5.68 -3.12 5.33
C ILE A 142 -5.56 -1.71 5.91
N ILE A 143 -6.36 -1.38 6.93
CA ILE A 143 -6.32 -0.06 7.58
C ILE A 143 -4.93 0.21 8.18
N LEU A 144 -4.31 -0.79 8.81
CA LEU A 144 -2.92 -0.69 9.31
C LEU A 144 -1.92 -0.44 8.17
N ALA A 145 -2.03 -1.16 7.06
CA ALA A 145 -1.19 -0.96 5.90
C ALA A 145 -1.34 0.46 5.33
N THR A 146 -2.58 0.97 5.23
CA THR A 146 -2.87 2.36 4.85
C THR A 146 -2.20 3.36 5.81
N ALA A 147 -2.28 3.13 7.12
CA ALA A 147 -1.64 3.98 8.13
C ALA A 147 -0.12 4.05 7.91
N LEU A 148 0.53 2.90 7.69
CA LEU A 148 1.96 2.84 7.40
C LEU A 148 2.32 3.59 6.13
N VAL A 149 1.52 3.44 5.07
CA VAL A 149 1.72 4.19 3.82
C VAL A 149 1.63 5.69 4.06
N VAL A 150 0.63 6.18 4.80
CA VAL A 150 0.50 7.60 5.15
C VAL A 150 1.75 8.10 5.88
N ARG A 151 2.29 7.31 6.81
CA ARG A 151 3.53 7.66 7.52
C ARG A 151 4.74 7.76 6.58
N LEU A 152 4.86 6.85 5.63
CA LEU A 152 5.93 6.88 4.63
C LEU A 152 5.79 8.09 3.70
N VAL A 153 4.58 8.36 3.21
CA VAL A 153 4.27 9.52 2.35
C VAL A 153 4.63 10.81 3.08
N LYS A 154 4.21 10.95 4.34
CA LYS A 154 4.55 12.12 5.16
C LYS A 154 6.07 12.31 5.24
N THR A 155 6.78 11.25 5.61
CA THR A 155 8.25 11.28 5.72
C THR A 155 8.89 11.69 4.39
N ARG A 156 8.37 11.19 3.25
CA ARG A 156 8.86 11.57 1.93
C ARG A 156 8.56 13.02 1.58
N ALA A 157 7.37 13.51 1.93
CA ALA A 157 6.96 14.89 1.69
C ALA A 157 7.78 15.88 2.53
N ASP A 158 8.09 15.53 3.79
CA ASP A 158 8.97 16.30 4.68
C ASP A 158 10.40 16.39 4.11
N ILE A 159 11.00 15.25 3.76
CA ILE A 159 12.36 15.20 3.18
C ILE A 159 12.41 15.90 1.82
N GLY A 160 11.36 15.72 1.00
CA GLY A 160 11.27 16.30 -0.33
C GLY A 160 10.87 17.77 -0.35
N GLY A 161 10.51 18.37 0.80
CA GLY A 161 10.06 19.75 0.89
C GLY A 161 8.78 20.05 0.09
N TRP A 162 7.87 19.07 -0.07
CA TRP A 162 6.70 19.20 -0.95
C TRP A 162 5.69 20.25 -0.45
N ASN A 163 5.79 20.68 0.80
CA ASN A 163 5.00 21.76 1.37
C ASN A 163 5.50 23.18 1.02
N LYS A 164 6.66 23.31 0.38
CA LYS A 164 7.25 24.61 -0.02
C LYS A 164 7.01 24.94 -1.50
N LEU A 165 6.16 24.15 -2.18
CA LEU A 165 5.78 24.29 -3.59
C LEU A 165 4.70 25.36 -3.80
#